data_AF-M6D005-F1
#
_entry.id   AF-M6D005-F1
#
_cell.length_a   1.000
_cell.length_b   1.000
_cell.length_c   1.000
_cell.angle_alpha   90.00
_cell.angle_beta   90.00
_cell.angle_gamma   90.00
#
_symmetry.space_group_name_H-M   'P 1'
#
loop_
_entity.id
_entity.type
_entity.pdbx_description
1 polymer ?
#
loop_
_entity_poly.entity_id
_entity_poly.type
_entity_poly.pdbx_seq_one_letter_code
_entity_poly.pdbx_strand_id
1 'polypeptide(L)' 'MEDHPGDFHVTVLFSEQNGKTALDMTMLFKTAEQRNETVEKYGAVEGLNQTMDRLVEYLAKQKKG' A
#
# COMPACT_ATOMS: atom_id res chain seq x y z
N MET A 1 -5.42 -23.12 7.70
CA MET A 1 -5.93 -21.75 7.48
C MET A 1 -6.75 -21.81 6.22
N GLU A 2 -8.04 -21.49 6.29
CA GLU A 2 -8.88 -21.42 5.08
C GLU A 2 -8.41 -20.24 4.22
N ASP A 3 -8.44 -20.44 2.91
CA ASP A 3 -7.97 -19.49 1.91
C ASP A 3 -9.12 -18.54 1.58
N HIS A 4 -9.08 -17.30 2.06
CA HIS A 4 -10.15 -16.34 1.77
C HIS A 4 -9.89 -15.62 0.44
N PRO A 5 -10.91 -15.46 -0.42
CA PRO A 5 -10.77 -14.64 -1.62
C PRO A 5 -10.44 -13.21 -1.22
N GLY A 6 -9.18 -12.81 -1.45
CA GLY A 6 -8.62 -11.54 -0.99
C GLY A 6 -7.38 -11.64 -0.10
N ASP A 7 -6.93 -12.85 0.25
CA ASP A 7 -5.67 -13.02 0.98
C ASP A 7 -4.46 -12.68 0.10
N PHE A 8 -3.73 -11.62 0.48
CA PHE A 8 -2.44 -11.25 -0.11
C PHE A 8 -1.45 -10.90 0.99
N HIS A 9 -0.16 -11.05 0.69
CA HIS A 9 0.92 -10.61 1.57
C HIS A 9 1.44 -9.25 1.10
N VAL A 10 1.59 -8.30 2.02
CA VAL A 10 2.21 -7.00 1.74
C VAL A 10 3.58 -6.94 2.38
N THR A 11 4.59 -6.67 1.56
CA THR A 11 5.93 -6.30 2.05
C THR A 11 6.15 -4.81 1.80
N VAL A 12 6.57 -4.10 2.85
CA VAL A 12 6.89 -2.68 2.79
C VAL A 12 8.34 -2.49 3.20
N LEU A 13 9.15 -1.98 2.27
CA LEU A 13 10.54 -1.61 2.55
C LEU A 13 10.63 -0.12 2.79
N PHE A 14 11.32 0.25 3.86
CA PHE A 14 11.57 1.63 4.24
C PHE A 14 13.05 1.92 3.97
N SER A 15 13.31 2.97 3.20
CA SER A 15 14.68 3.44 2.95
C SER A 15 14.77 4.95 3.13
N GLU A 16 15.97 5.42 3.49
CA GLU A 16 16.27 6.85 3.53
C GLU A 16 16.58 7.34 2.12
N GLN A 17 16.03 8.49 1.76
CA GLN A 17 16.34 9.18 0.50
C GLN A 17 16.25 10.70 0.68
N ASN A 18 17.40 11.37 0.65
CA ASN A 18 17.51 12.84 0.69
C ASN A 18 16.78 13.50 1.88
N GLY A 19 16.93 12.93 3.07
CA GLY A 19 16.27 13.40 4.30
C GLY A 19 14.77 13.10 4.36
N LYS A 20 14.27 12.24 3.48
CA LYS A 20 12.90 11.70 3.49
C LYS A 20 12.93 10.18 3.59
N THR A 21 11.75 9.59 3.80
CA THR A 21 11.56 8.14 3.78
C THR A 21 10.93 7.74 2.45
N ALA A 22 11.59 6.88 1.70
CA ALA A 22 11.01 6.21 0.54
C ALA A 22 10.37 4.88 0.99
N LEU A 23 9.21 4.58 0.40
CA LEU A 23 8.44 3.36 0.66
C LEU A 23 8.30 2.57 -0.62
N ASP A 24 8.79 1.33 -0.61
CA ASP A 24 8.53 0.36 -1.68
C ASP A 24 7.53 -0.67 -1.16
N MET A 25 6.32 -0.66 -1.70
CA MET A 25 5.23 -1.55 -1.29
C MET A 25 4.96 -2.59 -2.37
N THR A 26 5.09 -3.87 -2.01
CA THR A 26 4.78 -5.01 -2.89
C THR A 26 3.62 -5.81 -2.31
N MET A 27 2.58 -6.02 -3.10
CA MET A 27 1.44 -6.89 -2.75
C MET A 27 1.53 -8.19 -3.56
N LEU A 28 1.72 -9.30 -2.87
CA LEU A 28 1.82 -10.63 -3.46
C LEU A 28 0.48 -11.38 -3.33
N PHE A 29 -0.14 -11.63 -4.48
CA PHE A 29 -1.38 -12.40 -4.60
C PHE A 29 -1.08 -13.85 -4.99
N LYS A 30 -1.97 -14.77 -4.64
CA LYS A 30 -1.80 -16.20 -4.98
C LYS A 30 -1.97 -16.46 -6.48
N THR A 31 -2.86 -15.71 -7.14
CA THR A 31 -3.07 -15.79 -8.59
C THR A 31 -3.11 -14.41 -9.25
N ALA A 32 -2.84 -14.39 -10.56
CA ALA A 32 -2.95 -13.18 -11.37
C ALA A 32 -4.40 -12.67 -11.47
N GLU A 33 -5.38 -13.57 -11.46
CA GLU A 33 -6.80 -13.23 -11.50
C GLU A 33 -7.23 -12.46 -10.25
N GLN A 34 -6.80 -12.90 -9.06
CA GLN A 34 -7.04 -12.17 -7.82
C GLN A 34 -6.40 -10.78 -7.84
N ARG A 35 -5.13 -10.68 -8.29
CA ARG A 35 -4.46 -9.38 -8.47
C ARG A 35 -5.29 -8.47 -9.38
N ASN A 36 -5.69 -8.96 -10.55
CA ASN A 36 -6.39 -8.16 -11.54
C ASN A 36 -7.77 -7.75 -11.04
N GLU A 37 -8.50 -8.66 -10.39
CA GLU A 37 -9.76 -8.31 -9.73
C GLU A 37 -9.57 -7.21 -8.67
N THR A 38 -8.54 -7.30 -7.83
CA THR A 38 -8.23 -6.28 -6.83
C THR A 38 -7.85 -4.94 -7.45
N VAL A 39 -7.05 -4.94 -8.50
CA VAL A 39 -6.61 -3.71 -9.17
C VAL A 39 -7.77 -3.07 -9.96
N GLU A 40 -8.51 -3.85 -10.74
CA GLU A 40 -9.48 -3.35 -11.71
C GLU A 40 -10.88 -3.15 -11.11
N LYS A 41 -11.37 -4.09 -10.28
CA LYS A 41 -12.72 -3.98 -9.71
C LYS A 41 -12.76 -3.11 -8.47
N TYR A 42 -11.72 -3.16 -7.63
CA TYR A 42 -11.68 -2.43 -6.36
C TYR A 42 -10.81 -1.17 -6.40
N GLY A 43 -10.15 -0.88 -7.53
CA GLY A 43 -9.35 0.35 -7.67
C GLY A 43 -8.19 0.43 -6.69
N ALA A 44 -7.57 -0.71 -6.35
CA ALA A 44 -6.60 -0.78 -5.25
C ALA A 44 -5.40 0.17 -5.39
N VAL A 45 -4.98 0.48 -6.63
CA VAL A 45 -3.89 1.44 -6.89
C VAL A 45 -4.28 2.85 -6.47
N GLU A 46 -5.47 3.30 -6.85
CA GLU A 46 -5.97 4.63 -6.48
C GLU A 46 -6.24 4.71 -4.98
N GLY A 47 -6.79 3.65 -4.39
CA GLY A 47 -6.96 3.54 -2.95
C GLY A 47 -5.64 3.63 -2.17
N LEU A 48 -4.58 2.98 -2.67
CA LEU A 48 -3.24 3.08 -2.06
C LEU A 48 -2.69 4.49 -2.14
N ASN A 49 -2.79 5.15 -3.30
CA ASN A 49 -2.32 6.53 -3.48
C ASN A 49 -3.03 7.48 -2.50
N GLN A 50 -4.36 7.40 -2.40
CA GLN A 50 -5.12 8.21 -1.43
C GLN A 50 -4.71 7.92 0.02
N THR A 51 -4.39 6.67 0.34
CA THR A 51 -3.92 6.29 1.68
C THR A 51 -2.56 6.91 1.97
N MET A 52 -1.64 6.92 1.00
CA MET A 52 -0.33 7.55 1.14
C MET A 52 -0.43 9.08 1.27
N ASP A 53 -1.32 9.73 0.51
CA ASP A 53 -1.58 11.17 0.64
C ASP A 53 -2.04 11.53 2.06
N ARG A 54 -2.99 10.76 2.61
CA ARG A 54 -3.47 10.94 3.99
C ARG A 54 -2.38 10.71 5.02
N LEU A 55 -1.49 9.74 4.79
CA LEU A 55 -0.34 9.49 5.67
C LEU A 55 0.61 10.70 5.67
N VAL A 56 0.91 11.27 4.50
CA VAL A 56 1.74 12.48 4.37
C VAL A 56 1.09 13.65 5.13
N GLU A 57 -0.21 13.87 4.94
CA GLU A 57 -0.96 14.91 5.68
C GLU A 57 -0.92 14.70 7.19
N TYR A 58 -1.10 13.45 7.64
CA TYR A 58 -1.06 13.11 9.05
C TYR A 58 0.32 13.40 9.66
N LEU A 59 1.40 12.96 9.01
CA LEU A 59 2.77 13.21 9.46
C LEU A 59 3.10 14.70 9.49
N ALA A 60 2.61 15.48 8.53
CA ALA A 60 2.76 16.94 8.51
C ALA A 60 2.07 17.62 9.71
N LYS A 61 0.96 17.07 10.19
CA LYS A 61 0.28 17.53 11.42
C LYS A 61 1.06 17.13 12.69
N GLN A 62 1.61 15.91 12.73
CA GLN A 62 2.39 15.42 13.88
C GLN A 62 3.71 16.20 14.07
N LYS A 63 4.38 16.60 12.99
CA LYS A 63 5.64 17.38 13.06
C LYS A 63 5.46 18.80 13.65
N LYS A 64 4.22 19.30 13.75
CA LYS A 64 3.91 20.62 14.33
C LYS A 64 3.63 20.58 15.84
N GLY A 65 3.71 19.40 16.46
CA GLY A 65 3.60 19.20 17.91
C GLY A 65 4.95 19.06 18.60
#